data_AF-A0A066U0Z8-F1
#
_entry.id   AF-A0A066U0Z8-F1
#
_cell.length_a   1.000
_cell.length_b   1.000
_cell.length_c   1.000
_cell.angle_alpha   90.00
_cell.angle_beta   90.00
_cell.angle_gamma   90.00
#
_symmetry.space_group_name_H-M   'P 1'
#
loop_
_entity.id
_entity.type
_entity.pdbx_description
1 polymer ?
#
loop_
_entity_poly.entity_id
_entity_poly.type
_entity_poly.pdbx_seq_one_letter_code
_entity_poly.pdbx_strand_id
1 'polypeptide(L)'
;MSMNAPVGRLTLDDRRRIAGWLADGLGYAEIGRRLGRPTSTISREVARNSGSGEYRPGHAQEAAVRRARRRRPPGTPERPTGVVRGFVDEFAALLAATGLPRMTARVFVCLLTADAAGLTAADLVALLQVSPASVSKSIGALESMELVGRRPDPGGRRERYTIDDEVWLRAWQADTGAHGRIAAVARRGVGIFGPDTTAGRRLASMGRFFGQLSEQMGGSTLAEAAGYDALTVVAALVHAGRPITVDELATALGWPSRRAAAALDVIRSRPAVADPLELSGTGSGPISVTARPDRLSPAQREAIRRFREASPAAVVTVEGCRTSSPPATST
;
A
#
# COMPACT_ATOMS: atom_id res chain seq x y z
N MET A 1 23.21 -22.84 50.75
CA MET A 1 22.65 -23.07 49.40
C MET A 1 22.54 -21.74 48.68
N SER A 2 23.50 -21.43 47.80
CA SER A 2 23.51 -20.19 47.01
C SER A 2 22.86 -20.47 45.66
N MET A 3 21.58 -20.07 45.50
CA MET A 3 20.94 -20.09 44.18
C MET A 3 21.45 -18.91 43.37
N ASN A 4 22.33 -19.21 42.41
CA ASN A 4 22.85 -18.27 41.44
C ASN A 4 21.70 -17.80 40.54
N ALA A 5 21.04 -16.70 40.92
CA ALA A 5 19.95 -16.12 40.13
C ALA A 5 20.49 -15.64 38.77
N PRO A 6 19.80 -15.91 37.65
CA PRO A 6 20.33 -15.64 36.32
C PRO A 6 20.74 -14.17 36.18
N VAL A 7 21.79 -13.92 35.40
CA VAL A 7 22.29 -12.59 35.02
C VAL A 7 21.28 -11.94 34.06
N GLY A 8 20.11 -11.60 34.62
CA GLY A 8 18.95 -11.06 33.92
C GLY A 8 18.78 -9.56 34.18
N ARG A 9 17.87 -8.94 33.42
CA ARG A 9 17.46 -7.54 33.65
C ARG A 9 16.89 -7.42 35.07
N LEU A 10 17.15 -6.29 35.74
CA LEU A 10 16.52 -5.98 37.02
C LEU A 10 15.00 -6.08 36.87
N THR A 11 14.35 -6.75 37.81
CA THR A 11 12.89 -6.87 37.89
C THR A 11 12.28 -5.65 38.60
N LEU A 12 10.95 -5.53 38.63
CA LEU A 12 10.29 -4.47 39.40
C LEU A 12 10.58 -4.61 40.91
N ASP A 13 10.65 -5.84 41.42
CA ASP A 13 10.93 -6.09 42.84
C ASP A 13 12.38 -5.78 43.19
N ASP A 14 13.34 -6.07 42.30
CA ASP A 14 14.73 -5.62 42.47
C ASP A 14 14.79 -4.08 42.57
N ARG A 15 14.06 -3.37 41.70
CA ARG A 15 13.99 -1.90 41.71
C ARG A 15 13.38 -1.35 42.99
N ARG A 16 12.31 -1.97 43.52
CA ARG A 16 11.71 -1.59 44.81
C ARG A 16 12.68 -1.75 45.97
N ARG A 17 13.45 -2.85 45.99
CA ARG A 17 14.49 -3.09 47.01
C ARG A 17 15.63 -2.07 46.92
N ILE A 18 16.07 -1.73 45.70
CA ILE A 18 17.05 -0.65 45.48
C ILE A 18 16.54 0.67 46.06
N ALA A 19 15.28 1.04 45.81
CA ALA A 19 14.70 2.27 46.33
C ALA A 19 14.66 2.30 47.87
N GLY A 20 14.25 1.19 48.52
CA GLY A 20 14.24 1.08 49.98
C GLY A 20 15.64 1.23 50.59
N TRP A 21 16.63 0.51 50.07
CA TRP A 21 18.00 0.59 50.60
C TRP A 21 18.69 1.93 50.33
N LEU A 22 18.32 2.64 49.26
CA LEU A 22 18.79 4.01 49.06
C LEU A 22 18.20 4.97 50.09
N ALA A 23 16.92 4.81 50.45
CA ALA A 23 16.30 5.59 51.52
C ALA A 23 16.95 5.29 52.89
N ASP A 24 17.39 4.06 53.12
CA ASP A 24 18.15 3.64 54.29
C ASP A 24 19.64 4.09 54.27
N GLY A 25 20.07 4.82 53.22
CA GLY A 25 21.42 5.38 53.11
C GLY A 25 22.51 4.40 52.65
N LEU A 26 22.16 3.23 52.11
CA LEU A 26 23.16 2.26 51.65
C LEU A 26 23.85 2.70 50.36
N GLY A 27 25.17 2.50 50.31
CA GLY A 27 25.96 2.72 49.10
C GLY A 27 25.71 1.68 48.00
N TYR A 28 25.96 2.04 46.74
CA TYR A 28 25.69 1.18 45.56
C TYR A 28 26.41 -0.17 45.58
N ALA A 29 27.61 -0.24 46.18
CA ALA A 29 28.37 -1.49 46.30
C ALA A 29 27.65 -2.49 47.21
N GLU A 30 27.07 -2.01 48.32
CA GLU A 30 26.33 -2.84 49.26
C GLU A 30 25.02 -3.37 48.65
N ILE A 31 24.30 -2.50 47.97
CA ILE A 31 23.08 -2.86 47.24
C ILE A 31 23.38 -3.92 46.16
N GLY A 32 24.51 -3.77 45.46
CA GLY A 32 24.99 -4.76 44.49
C GLY A 32 25.22 -6.13 45.12
N ARG A 33 25.92 -6.19 46.26
CA ARG A 33 26.18 -7.45 46.98
C ARG A 33 24.88 -8.13 47.42
N ARG A 34 23.93 -7.38 47.99
CA ARG A 34 22.65 -7.91 48.48
C ARG A 34 21.75 -8.47 47.37
N LEU A 35 21.84 -7.93 46.15
CA LEU A 35 21.09 -8.42 44.99
C LEU A 35 21.85 -9.47 44.17
N GLY A 36 23.11 -9.77 44.50
CA GLY A 36 23.98 -10.60 43.65
C GLY A 36 24.19 -9.96 42.26
N ARG A 37 24.36 -8.63 42.21
CA ARG A 37 24.53 -7.85 40.97
C ARG A 37 25.82 -7.01 41.00
N PRO A 38 26.48 -6.79 39.86
CA PRO A 38 27.63 -5.89 39.81
C PRO A 38 27.24 -4.47 40.24
N THR A 39 28.08 -3.81 41.02
CA THR A 39 27.91 -2.41 41.47
C THR A 39 27.63 -1.45 40.31
N SER A 40 28.28 -1.69 39.15
CA SER A 40 28.08 -0.91 37.92
C SER A 40 26.66 -1.04 37.33
N THR A 41 25.93 -2.11 37.65
CA THR A 41 24.53 -2.29 37.25
C THR A 41 23.63 -1.38 38.08
N ILE A 42 23.87 -1.33 39.39
CA ILE A 42 23.10 -0.49 40.33
C ILE A 42 23.38 0.99 40.05
N SER A 43 24.65 1.38 39.95
CA SER A 43 25.03 2.76 39.62
C SER A 43 24.42 3.24 38.29
N ARG A 44 24.49 2.43 37.22
CA ARG A 44 23.89 2.79 35.92
C ARG A 44 22.37 2.81 35.94
N GLU A 45 21.73 1.95 36.73
CA GLU A 45 20.27 1.96 36.88
C GLU A 45 19.80 3.22 37.62
N VAL A 46 20.44 3.56 38.73
CA VAL A 46 20.09 4.74 39.54
C VAL A 46 20.39 6.02 38.75
N ALA A 47 21.60 6.18 38.22
CA ALA A 47 21.99 7.37 37.45
C ALA A 47 21.07 7.63 36.24
N ARG A 48 20.55 6.57 35.60
CA ARG A 48 19.67 6.69 34.43
C ARG A 48 18.22 7.00 34.78
N ASN A 49 17.78 6.71 36.00
CA ASN A 49 16.37 6.83 36.40
C ASN A 49 16.14 7.79 37.59
N SER A 50 17.17 8.52 38.02
CA SER A 50 17.14 9.55 39.09
C SER A 50 17.35 10.98 38.56
N GLY A 51 16.98 11.26 37.31
CA GLY A 51 17.42 12.46 36.58
C GLY A 51 17.08 13.82 37.19
N SER A 52 16.05 13.95 38.03
CA SER A 52 15.64 15.22 38.65
C SER A 52 15.15 15.07 40.10
N GLY A 53 15.52 13.99 40.77
CA GLY A 53 15.10 13.70 42.14
C GLY A 53 15.39 12.28 42.57
N GLU A 54 14.68 11.82 43.61
CA GLU A 54 14.82 10.48 44.17
C GLU A 54 14.60 9.36 43.13
N TYR A 55 15.27 8.23 43.35
CA TYR A 55 15.15 7.06 42.51
C TYR A 55 13.73 6.48 42.57
N ARG A 56 13.00 6.52 41.44
CA ARG A 56 11.62 6.03 41.34
C ARG A 56 11.54 4.66 40.65
N PRO A 57 11.23 3.56 41.37
CA PRO A 57 11.26 2.21 40.81
C PRO A 57 10.18 1.97 39.75
N GLY A 58 8.99 2.56 39.90
CA GLY A 58 7.91 2.48 38.90
C GLY A 58 8.31 3.12 37.56
N HIS A 59 8.88 4.32 37.60
CA HIS A 59 9.39 5.00 36.41
C HIS A 59 10.54 4.21 35.74
N ALA A 60 11.45 3.64 36.53
CA ALA A 60 12.53 2.80 36.02
C ALA A 60 12.01 1.52 35.32
N GLN A 61 10.95 0.90 35.86
CA GLN A 61 10.28 -0.25 35.24
C GLN A 61 9.60 0.13 33.93
N GLU A 62 8.84 1.23 33.91
CA GLU A 62 8.18 1.72 32.69
C GLU A 62 9.20 2.06 31.60
N ALA A 63 10.30 2.73 31.96
CA ALA A 63 11.37 3.05 31.03
C ALA A 63 12.05 1.77 30.48
N ALA A 64 12.23 0.74 31.32
CA ALA A 64 12.74 -0.56 30.88
C ALA A 64 11.77 -1.29 29.94
N VAL A 65 10.46 -1.25 30.23
CA VAL A 65 9.41 -1.82 29.36
C VAL A 65 9.33 -1.07 28.03
N ARG A 66 9.36 0.27 28.03
CA ARG A 66 9.40 1.09 26.82
C ARG A 66 10.61 0.78 25.95
N ARG A 67 11.80 0.59 26.54
CA ARG A 67 13.02 0.18 25.82
C ARG A 67 12.93 -1.25 25.28
N ALA A 68 12.30 -2.17 26.02
CA ALA A 68 12.06 -3.53 25.56
C ALA A 68 11.09 -3.56 24.38
N ARG A 69 10.03 -2.74 24.41
CA ARG A 69 9.08 -2.57 23.29
C ARG A 69 9.74 -1.96 22.06
N ARG A 70 10.58 -0.93 22.21
CA ARG A 70 11.38 -0.35 21.10
C ARG A 70 12.40 -1.32 20.49
N ARG A 71 12.85 -2.33 21.25
CA ARG A 71 13.76 -3.38 20.76
C ARG A 71 13.04 -4.60 20.20
N ARG A 72 11.72 -4.70 20.37
CA ARG A 72 10.91 -5.73 19.72
C ARG A 72 10.59 -5.21 18.31
N PRO A 73 11.02 -5.88 17.24
CA PRO A 73 10.56 -5.55 15.91
C PRO A 73 9.01 -5.65 15.88
N PRO A 74 8.30 -4.80 15.12
CA PRO A 74 6.95 -5.13 14.67
C PRO A 74 7.03 -6.51 14.01
N GLY A 75 6.03 -7.37 14.25
CA GLY A 75 6.08 -8.80 13.96
C GLY A 75 6.80 -9.14 12.67
N THR A 76 7.78 -10.03 12.76
CA THR A 76 8.32 -10.71 11.57
C THR A 76 7.11 -11.17 10.75
N PRO A 77 6.98 -10.82 9.47
CA PRO A 77 5.91 -11.37 8.65
C PRO A 77 5.94 -12.88 8.84
N GLU A 78 4.77 -13.43 9.17
CA GLU A 78 4.63 -14.87 9.40
C GLU A 78 5.20 -15.57 8.18
N ARG A 79 6.09 -16.55 8.38
CA ARG A 79 6.79 -17.17 7.26
C ARG A 79 5.75 -17.66 6.26
N PRO A 80 5.83 -17.26 4.98
CA PRO A 80 4.91 -17.72 3.97
C PRO A 80 4.84 -19.24 4.00
N THR A 81 3.62 -19.79 4.00
CA THR A 81 3.42 -21.23 3.90
C THR A 81 4.12 -21.78 2.64
N GLY A 82 4.40 -23.09 2.60
CA GLY A 82 5.05 -23.70 1.43
C GLY A 82 4.34 -23.40 0.10
N VAL A 83 3.01 -23.24 0.14
CA VAL A 83 2.17 -22.88 -1.00
C VAL A 83 2.47 -21.47 -1.50
N VAL A 84 2.51 -20.47 -0.61
CA VAL A 84 2.79 -19.07 -0.98
C VAL A 84 4.21 -18.94 -1.54
N ARG A 85 5.18 -19.67 -0.97
CA ARG A 85 6.56 -19.67 -1.48
C ARG A 85 6.66 -20.29 -2.88
N GLY A 86 5.92 -21.37 -3.14
CA GLY A 86 5.82 -21.99 -4.46
C GLY A 86 5.28 -21.03 -5.51
N PHE A 87 4.18 -20.32 -5.20
CA PHE A 87 3.62 -19.30 -6.08
C PHE A 87 4.61 -18.16 -6.37
N VAL A 88 5.30 -17.66 -5.34
CA VAL A 88 6.30 -16.58 -5.49
C VAL A 88 7.41 -17.00 -6.45
N ASP A 89 7.95 -18.21 -6.30
CA ASP A 89 9.04 -18.69 -7.15
C ASP A 89 8.56 -18.98 -8.59
N GLU A 90 7.35 -19.52 -8.78
CA GLU A 90 6.74 -19.74 -10.09
C GLU A 90 6.50 -18.42 -10.83
N PHE A 91 5.85 -17.45 -10.18
CA PHE A 91 5.55 -16.16 -10.80
C PHE A 91 6.83 -15.36 -11.07
N ALA A 92 7.80 -15.40 -10.16
CA ALA A 92 9.09 -14.77 -10.40
C ALA A 92 9.85 -15.39 -11.57
N ALA A 93 9.69 -16.70 -11.83
CA ALA A 93 10.30 -17.35 -12.98
C ALA A 93 9.69 -16.85 -14.31
N LEU A 94 8.37 -16.67 -14.36
CA LEU A 94 7.68 -16.10 -15.53
C LEU A 94 8.13 -14.67 -15.81
N LEU A 95 8.20 -13.82 -14.78
CA LEU A 95 8.72 -12.46 -14.91
C LEU A 95 10.20 -12.41 -15.29
N ALA A 96 11.00 -13.38 -14.84
CA ALA A 96 12.39 -13.46 -15.27
C ALA A 96 12.51 -13.80 -16.76
N ALA A 97 11.57 -14.59 -17.31
CA ALA A 97 11.54 -14.92 -18.72
C ALA A 97 11.23 -13.71 -19.62
N THR A 98 10.60 -12.66 -19.08
CA THR A 98 10.35 -11.40 -19.82
C THR A 98 11.55 -10.45 -19.82
N GLY A 99 12.67 -10.84 -19.19
CA GLY A 99 13.91 -10.05 -19.16
C GLY A 99 14.21 -9.39 -17.82
N LEU A 100 13.35 -9.54 -16.81
CA LEU A 100 13.62 -9.02 -15.47
C LEU A 100 14.69 -9.88 -14.76
N PRO A 101 15.69 -9.29 -14.06
CA PRO A 101 16.67 -10.09 -13.34
C PRO A 101 15.99 -10.98 -12.29
N ARG A 102 16.37 -12.27 -12.21
CA ARG A 102 15.72 -13.26 -11.33
C ARG A 102 15.49 -12.79 -9.89
N MET A 103 16.49 -12.18 -9.26
CA MET A 103 16.34 -11.68 -7.88
C MET A 103 15.42 -10.47 -7.79
N THR A 104 15.43 -9.60 -8.80
CA THR A 104 14.53 -8.45 -8.90
C THR A 104 13.08 -8.90 -9.08
N ALA A 105 12.84 -9.93 -9.90
CA ALA A 105 11.52 -10.55 -10.03
C ALA A 105 11.02 -11.15 -8.70
N ARG A 106 11.88 -11.87 -7.96
CA ARG A 106 11.51 -12.43 -6.65
C ARG A 106 11.18 -11.35 -5.62
N VAL A 107 11.98 -10.28 -5.55
CA VAL A 107 11.70 -9.12 -4.69
C VAL A 107 10.37 -8.47 -5.07
N PHE A 108 10.12 -8.28 -6.37
CA PHE A 108 8.88 -7.69 -6.86
C PHE A 108 7.64 -8.53 -6.48
N VAL A 109 7.68 -9.85 -6.70
CA VAL A 109 6.56 -10.74 -6.35
C VAL A 109 6.33 -10.80 -4.83
N CYS A 110 7.38 -10.76 -4.01
CA CYS A 110 7.23 -10.63 -2.56
C CYS A 110 6.54 -9.33 -2.15
N LEU A 111 6.81 -8.22 -2.83
CA LEU A 111 6.13 -6.96 -2.57
C LEU A 111 4.68 -6.96 -3.07
N LEU A 112 4.41 -7.61 -4.22
CA LEU A 112 3.06 -7.74 -4.78
C LEU A 112 2.12 -8.55 -3.88
N THR A 113 2.68 -9.52 -3.15
CA THR A 113 1.93 -10.44 -2.29
C THR A 113 1.97 -10.02 -0.82
N ALA A 114 2.59 -8.88 -0.50
CA ALA A 114 2.63 -8.35 0.85
C ALA A 114 1.35 -7.59 1.21
N ASP A 115 1.03 -7.53 2.49
CA ASP A 115 -0.05 -6.68 3.00
C ASP A 115 0.22 -5.20 2.69
N ALA A 116 -0.85 -4.39 2.70
CA ALA A 116 -0.84 -2.96 2.35
C ALA A 116 0.19 -2.10 3.12
N ALA A 117 0.67 -2.59 4.27
CA ALA A 117 1.75 -1.94 5.03
C ALA A 117 3.10 -1.95 4.29
N GLY A 118 3.32 -2.88 3.35
CA GLY A 118 4.58 -3.07 2.65
C GLY A 118 5.68 -3.75 3.49
N LEU A 119 6.81 -4.03 2.85
CA LEU A 119 7.93 -4.77 3.44
C LEU A 119 9.14 -3.87 3.64
N THR A 120 9.87 -4.06 4.74
CA THR A 120 11.19 -3.46 4.93
C THR A 120 12.28 -4.27 4.23
N ALA A 121 13.47 -3.69 4.05
CA ALA A 121 14.64 -4.44 3.57
C ALA A 121 14.96 -5.67 4.44
N ALA A 122 14.73 -5.59 5.75
CA ALA A 122 14.95 -6.70 6.67
C ALA A 122 13.91 -7.83 6.47
N ASP A 123 12.66 -7.47 6.18
CA ASP A 123 11.61 -8.43 5.87
C ASP A 123 11.92 -9.17 4.58
N LEU A 124 12.33 -8.45 3.53
CA LEU A 124 12.73 -9.05 2.25
C LEU A 124 13.93 -9.99 2.39
N VAL A 125 14.95 -9.62 3.17
CA VAL A 125 16.09 -10.50 3.50
C VAL A 125 15.61 -11.78 4.20
N ALA A 126 14.71 -11.65 5.17
CA ALA A 126 14.18 -12.78 5.92
C ALA A 126 13.27 -13.69 5.07
N LEU A 127 12.46 -13.13 4.19
CA LEU A 127 11.55 -13.88 3.32
C LEU A 127 12.30 -14.61 2.20
N LEU A 128 13.23 -13.92 1.53
CA LEU A 128 13.93 -14.44 0.37
C LEU A 128 15.19 -15.25 0.72
N GLN A 129 15.68 -15.14 1.97
CA GLN A 129 16.91 -15.78 2.44
C GLN A 129 18.13 -15.37 1.58
N VAL A 130 18.26 -14.07 1.32
CA VAL A 130 19.34 -13.50 0.50
C VAL A 130 20.07 -12.37 1.22
N SER A 131 21.21 -11.95 0.69
CA SER A 131 22.00 -10.88 1.30
C SER A 131 21.25 -9.52 1.26
N PRO A 132 21.48 -8.63 2.25
CA PRO A 132 20.97 -7.26 2.21
C PRO A 132 21.38 -6.49 0.96
N ALA A 133 22.60 -6.73 0.44
CA ALA A 133 23.08 -6.10 -0.78
C ALA A 133 22.27 -6.52 -2.02
N SER A 134 21.88 -7.79 -2.11
CA SER A 134 21.00 -8.28 -3.17
C SER A 134 19.64 -7.60 -3.14
N VAL A 135 19.04 -7.45 -1.95
CA VAL A 135 17.79 -6.72 -1.77
C VAL A 135 17.94 -5.26 -2.20
N SER A 136 18.97 -4.55 -1.72
CA SER A 136 19.21 -3.15 -2.10
C SER A 136 19.37 -2.96 -3.61
N LYS A 137 20.10 -3.85 -4.29
CA LYS A 137 20.28 -3.78 -5.75
C LYS A 137 18.96 -4.00 -6.48
N SER A 138 18.15 -4.97 -6.06
CA SER A 138 16.85 -5.24 -6.67
C SER A 138 15.84 -4.13 -6.43
N ILE A 139 15.81 -3.55 -5.23
CA ILE A 139 14.98 -2.37 -4.93
C ILE A 139 15.38 -1.19 -5.82
N GLY A 140 16.68 -0.86 -5.92
CA GLY A 140 17.13 0.24 -6.78
C GLY A 140 16.78 0.01 -8.27
N ALA A 141 16.84 -1.23 -8.74
CA ALA A 141 16.40 -1.57 -10.09
C ALA A 141 14.88 -1.36 -10.26
N LEU A 142 14.06 -1.82 -9.31
CA LEU A 142 12.60 -1.63 -9.35
C LEU A 142 12.21 -0.14 -9.26
N GLU A 143 12.93 0.65 -8.48
CA GLU A 143 12.73 2.10 -8.40
C GLU A 143 13.07 2.80 -9.70
N SER A 144 14.15 2.38 -10.38
CA SER A 144 14.49 2.93 -11.70
C SER A 144 13.46 2.61 -12.79
N MET A 145 12.68 1.54 -12.57
CA MET A 145 11.55 1.13 -13.40
C MET A 145 10.21 1.70 -12.89
N GLU A 146 10.22 2.52 -11.84
CA GLU A 146 9.05 3.08 -11.16
C GLU A 146 8.05 2.03 -10.67
N LEU A 147 8.51 0.81 -10.41
CA LEU A 147 7.72 -0.33 -9.95
C LEU A 147 7.53 -0.40 -8.43
N VAL A 148 8.30 0.38 -7.66
CA VAL A 148 8.29 0.38 -6.19
C VAL A 148 8.32 1.81 -5.66
N GLY A 149 7.46 2.10 -4.69
CA GLY A 149 7.48 3.32 -3.89
C GLY A 149 8.11 3.09 -2.51
N ARG A 150 8.59 4.18 -1.90
CA ARG A 150 9.08 4.20 -0.52
C ARG A 150 8.14 4.97 0.39
N ARG A 151 7.84 4.41 1.56
CA ARG A 151 7.11 5.10 2.63
C ARG A 151 7.89 5.08 3.94
N PRO A 152 7.85 6.16 4.74
CA PRO A 152 8.41 6.16 6.09
C PRO A 152 7.65 5.16 6.98
N ASP A 153 8.37 4.34 7.75
CA ASP A 153 7.77 3.43 8.74
C ASP A 153 7.17 4.24 9.92
N PRO A 154 5.89 4.04 10.29
CA PRO A 154 5.27 4.74 11.41
C PRO A 154 5.97 4.39 12.74
N GLY A 155 6.88 5.27 13.18
CA GLY A 155 7.62 5.12 14.43
C GLY A 155 9.09 4.68 14.29
N GLY A 156 9.68 4.70 13.10
CA GLY A 156 11.06 4.28 12.87
C GLY A 156 11.85 5.10 11.84
N ARG A 157 13.16 4.82 11.77
CA ARG A 157 14.11 5.33 10.76
C ARG A 157 14.17 4.45 9.49
N ARG A 158 13.32 3.42 9.40
CA ARG A 158 13.36 2.42 8.32
C ARG A 158 12.36 2.81 7.24
N GLU A 159 12.70 2.50 6.00
CA GLU A 159 11.83 2.67 4.85
C GLU A 159 11.07 1.37 4.60
N ARG A 160 9.78 1.48 4.26
CA ARG A 160 8.97 0.39 3.72
C ARG A 160 8.82 0.57 2.23
N TYR A 161 8.93 -0.55 1.53
CA TYR A 161 8.71 -0.65 0.10
C TYR A 161 7.28 -1.12 -0.14
N THR A 162 6.57 -0.39 -1.00
CA THR A 162 5.18 -0.67 -1.38
C THR A 162 5.05 -0.65 -2.88
N ILE A 163 4.16 -1.48 -3.41
CA ILE A 163 3.67 -1.34 -4.78
C ILE A 163 2.38 -0.53 -4.68
N ASP A 164 2.35 0.61 -5.38
CA ASP A 164 1.20 1.52 -5.41
C ASP A 164 0.13 0.96 -6.37
N ASP A 165 -1.14 1.30 -6.16
CA ASP A 165 -2.22 0.85 -7.05
C ASP A 165 -2.04 1.40 -8.49
N GLU A 166 -1.37 2.55 -8.63
CA GLU A 166 -1.00 3.15 -9.92
C GLU A 166 0.37 2.70 -10.46
N VAL A 167 1.09 1.78 -9.80
CA VAL A 167 2.39 1.27 -10.31
C VAL A 167 2.23 0.61 -11.67
N TRP A 168 1.14 -0.12 -11.89
CA TRP A 168 0.88 -0.77 -13.17
C TRP A 168 0.71 0.25 -14.29
N LEU A 169 0.04 1.36 -14.01
CA LEU A 169 -0.12 2.45 -14.97
C LEU A 169 1.23 3.14 -15.26
N ARG A 170 2.06 3.40 -14.24
CA ARG A 170 3.37 4.08 -14.40
C ARG A 170 4.42 3.21 -15.08
N ALA A 171 4.58 1.96 -14.67
CA ALA A 171 5.56 1.05 -15.27
C ALA A 171 5.25 0.78 -16.75
N TRP A 172 3.96 0.71 -17.08
CA TRP A 172 3.52 0.50 -18.45
C TRP A 172 3.59 1.78 -19.30
N GLN A 173 3.41 2.97 -18.69
CA GLN A 173 3.73 4.26 -19.32
C GLN A 173 5.23 4.41 -19.59
N ALA A 174 6.09 4.01 -18.65
CA ALA A 174 7.54 4.05 -18.80
C ALA A 174 8.04 3.12 -19.92
N ASP A 175 7.45 1.92 -20.03
CA ASP A 175 7.71 0.95 -21.10
C ASP A 175 7.19 1.45 -22.47
N THR A 176 5.99 2.02 -22.53
CA THR A 176 5.45 2.66 -23.74
C THR A 176 6.35 3.82 -24.20
N GLY A 177 6.86 4.62 -23.26
CA GLY A 177 7.81 5.69 -23.55
C GLY A 177 9.16 5.19 -24.10
N ALA A 178 9.63 4.01 -23.68
CA ALA A 178 10.85 3.41 -24.19
C ALA A 178 10.73 3.01 -25.67
N HIS A 179 9.62 2.39 -26.06
CA HIS A 179 9.32 2.03 -27.44
C HIS A 179 9.24 3.27 -28.35
N GLY A 180 8.57 4.34 -27.89
CA GLY A 180 8.51 5.62 -28.60
C GLY A 180 9.90 6.25 -28.83
N ARG A 181 10.80 6.18 -27.83
CA ARG A 181 12.18 6.64 -27.97
C ARG A 181 12.97 5.83 -28.99
N ILE A 182 12.84 4.50 -29.00
CA ILE A 182 13.47 3.62 -30.00
C ILE A 182 13.01 4.00 -31.40
N ALA A 183 11.70 4.21 -31.59
CA ALA A 183 11.14 4.64 -32.86
C ALA A 183 11.71 6.00 -33.32
N ALA A 184 11.84 6.96 -32.41
CA ALA A 184 12.40 8.28 -32.71
C ALA A 184 13.89 8.21 -33.11
N VAL A 185 14.70 7.41 -32.39
CA VAL A 185 16.12 7.20 -32.72
C VAL A 185 16.27 6.52 -34.08
N ALA A 186 15.47 5.48 -34.36
CA ALA A 186 15.48 4.79 -35.64
C ALA A 186 15.14 5.73 -36.81
N ARG A 187 14.12 6.59 -36.65
CA ARG A 187 13.77 7.62 -37.65
C ARG A 187 14.90 8.62 -37.89
N ARG A 188 15.59 9.08 -36.84
CA ARG A 188 16.79 9.92 -37.02
C ARG A 188 17.89 9.20 -37.78
N GLY A 189 18.08 7.90 -37.49
CA GLY A 189 19.04 7.06 -38.21
C GLY A 189 18.75 6.96 -39.71
N VAL A 190 17.48 6.95 -40.13
CA VAL A 190 17.11 6.99 -41.57
C VAL A 190 17.65 8.26 -42.24
N GLY A 191 17.58 9.41 -41.57
CA GLY A 191 18.13 10.67 -42.07
C GLY A 191 19.66 10.67 -42.18
N ILE A 192 20.35 9.92 -41.30
CA ILE A 192 21.82 9.83 -41.28
C ILE A 192 22.33 8.87 -42.35
N PHE A 193 21.74 7.67 -42.44
CA PHE A 193 22.22 6.62 -43.34
C PHE A 193 21.57 6.68 -44.73
N GLY A 194 20.63 7.59 -44.95
CA GLY A 194 19.87 7.72 -46.19
C GLY A 194 18.77 6.65 -46.33
N PRO A 195 17.56 7.02 -46.81
CA PRO A 195 16.41 6.11 -46.87
C PRO A 195 16.60 4.94 -47.85
N ASP A 196 17.42 5.13 -48.89
CA ASP A 196 17.61 4.14 -49.96
C ASP A 196 18.73 3.13 -49.66
N THR A 197 19.42 3.26 -48.53
CA THR A 197 20.43 2.28 -48.11
C THR A 197 19.79 1.10 -47.41
N THR A 198 20.50 -0.03 -47.38
CA THR A 198 20.05 -1.22 -46.62
C THR A 198 19.91 -0.92 -45.13
N ALA A 199 20.79 -0.07 -44.57
CA ALA A 199 20.69 0.39 -43.19
C ALA A 199 19.45 1.27 -42.99
N GLY A 200 19.21 2.24 -43.88
CA GLY A 200 18.02 3.09 -43.87
C GLY A 200 16.72 2.30 -43.91
N ARG A 201 16.61 1.30 -44.79
CA ARG A 201 15.42 0.42 -44.87
C ARG A 201 15.17 -0.37 -43.58
N ARG A 202 16.22 -0.92 -42.94
CA ARG A 202 16.11 -1.64 -41.66
C ARG A 202 15.65 -0.72 -40.53
N LEU A 203 16.25 0.47 -40.44
CA LEU A 203 15.90 1.48 -39.44
C LEU A 203 14.48 2.02 -39.65
N ALA A 204 14.05 2.21 -40.90
CA ALA A 204 12.69 2.59 -41.23
C ALA A 204 11.68 1.51 -40.80
N SER A 205 12.00 0.23 -41.01
CA SER A 205 11.16 -0.89 -40.56
C SER A 205 11.03 -0.92 -39.04
N MET A 206 12.17 -0.81 -38.33
CA MET A 206 12.22 -0.78 -36.87
C MET A 206 11.46 0.43 -36.30
N GLY A 207 11.61 1.60 -36.90
CA GLY A 207 10.91 2.83 -36.50
C GLY A 207 9.40 2.76 -36.67
N ARG A 208 8.91 2.11 -37.74
CA ARG A 208 7.47 1.88 -37.95
C ARG A 208 6.91 0.89 -36.93
N PHE A 209 7.57 -0.25 -36.75
CA PHE A 209 7.13 -1.29 -35.82
C PHE A 209 6.98 -0.77 -34.38
N PHE A 210 8.05 -0.18 -33.83
CA PHE A 210 8.02 0.33 -32.46
C PHE A 210 7.13 1.57 -32.30
N GLY A 211 6.93 2.35 -33.36
CA GLY A 211 5.95 3.44 -33.37
C GLY A 211 4.52 2.95 -33.23
N GLN A 212 4.12 1.97 -34.07
CA GLN A 212 2.79 1.35 -34.00
C GLN A 212 2.55 0.65 -32.67
N LEU A 213 3.56 -0.08 -32.17
CA LEU A 213 3.47 -0.75 -30.87
C LEU A 213 3.26 0.26 -29.74
N SER A 214 3.98 1.39 -29.74
CA SER A 214 3.81 2.46 -28.76
C SER A 214 2.42 3.11 -28.81
N GLU A 215 1.83 3.28 -30.00
CA GLU A 215 0.50 3.85 -30.17
C GLU A 215 -0.61 2.89 -29.71
N GLN A 216 -0.51 1.62 -30.09
CA GLN A 216 -1.44 0.57 -29.67
C GLN A 216 -1.42 0.38 -28.17
N MET A 217 -0.21 0.38 -27.59
CA MET A 217 -0.05 0.28 -26.15
C MET A 217 -0.66 1.52 -25.47
N GLY A 218 -0.22 2.73 -25.81
CA GLY A 218 -0.76 3.96 -25.19
C GLY A 218 -2.28 4.09 -25.24
N GLY A 219 -2.93 3.54 -26.27
CA GLY A 219 -4.39 3.51 -26.41
C GLY A 219 -5.12 2.54 -25.45
N SER A 220 -4.51 1.41 -25.07
CA SER A 220 -5.19 0.40 -24.23
C SER A 220 -5.15 0.73 -22.73
N THR A 221 -4.08 1.33 -22.21
CA THR A 221 -4.03 1.77 -20.79
C THR A 221 -4.88 2.99 -20.51
N LEU A 222 -4.95 3.97 -21.43
CA LEU A 222 -5.92 5.06 -21.31
C LEU A 222 -7.34 4.50 -21.29
N ALA A 223 -7.61 3.45 -22.06
CA ALA A 223 -8.90 2.76 -22.06
C ALA A 223 -9.17 1.94 -20.78
N GLU A 224 -8.15 1.37 -20.13
CA GLU A 224 -8.27 0.65 -18.85
C GLU A 224 -8.42 1.61 -17.65
N ALA A 225 -7.57 2.64 -17.55
CA ALA A 225 -7.66 3.67 -16.52
C ALA A 225 -8.98 4.45 -16.64
N ALA A 226 -9.39 4.82 -17.85
CA ALA A 226 -10.69 5.43 -18.07
C ALA A 226 -11.85 4.44 -17.84
N GLY A 227 -11.61 3.12 -17.91
CA GLY A 227 -12.55 2.08 -17.49
C GLY A 227 -12.77 2.06 -15.97
N TYR A 228 -11.70 2.14 -15.17
CA TYR A 228 -11.79 2.28 -13.72
C TYR A 228 -12.44 3.61 -13.30
N ASP A 229 -12.08 4.70 -13.99
CA ASP A 229 -12.69 6.00 -13.76
C ASP A 229 -14.18 5.98 -14.10
N ALA A 230 -14.57 5.31 -15.19
CA ALA A 230 -15.96 5.11 -15.58
C ALA A 230 -16.77 4.37 -14.51
N LEU A 231 -16.24 3.27 -13.96
CA LEU A 231 -16.90 2.54 -12.87
C LEU A 231 -17.06 3.40 -11.61
N THR A 232 -16.05 4.22 -11.29
CA THR A 232 -16.11 5.17 -10.16
C THR A 232 -17.18 6.24 -10.37
N VAL A 233 -17.28 6.77 -11.59
CA VAL A 233 -18.33 7.74 -11.97
C VAL A 233 -19.72 7.10 -11.89
N VAL A 234 -19.89 5.86 -12.36
CA VAL A 234 -21.16 5.13 -12.23
C VAL A 234 -21.54 5.00 -10.74
N ALA A 235 -20.61 4.59 -9.88
CA ALA A 235 -20.86 4.47 -8.44
C ALA A 235 -21.27 5.81 -7.81
N ALA A 236 -20.57 6.90 -8.16
CA ALA A 236 -20.87 8.24 -7.67
C ALA A 236 -22.26 8.72 -8.11
N LEU A 237 -22.63 8.50 -9.37
CA LEU A 237 -23.96 8.85 -9.90
C LEU A 237 -25.07 8.06 -9.20
N VAL A 238 -24.86 6.77 -8.92
CA VAL A 238 -25.81 5.94 -8.16
C VAL A 238 -25.98 6.45 -6.74
N HIS A 239 -24.89 6.83 -6.06
CA HIS A 239 -24.92 7.34 -4.69
C HIS A 239 -25.52 8.75 -4.59
N ALA A 240 -25.32 9.59 -5.62
CA ALA A 240 -25.90 10.92 -5.66
C ALA A 240 -27.43 10.86 -5.62
N GLY A 241 -28.04 9.86 -6.27
CA GLY A 241 -29.50 9.65 -6.29
C GLY A 241 -30.30 10.80 -6.91
N ARG A 242 -29.63 11.78 -7.51
CA ARG A 242 -30.18 12.97 -8.16
C ARG A 242 -29.35 13.31 -9.40
N PRO A 243 -29.90 14.08 -10.35
CA PRO A 243 -29.11 14.62 -11.44
C PRO A 243 -27.96 15.51 -10.92
N ILE A 244 -26.75 15.32 -11.43
CA ILE A 244 -25.55 16.09 -11.07
C ILE A 244 -24.82 16.58 -12.33
N THR A 245 -24.24 17.77 -12.30
CA THR A 245 -23.44 18.25 -13.43
C THR A 245 -22.04 17.63 -13.43
N VAL A 246 -21.31 17.75 -14.55
CA VAL A 246 -19.92 17.25 -14.65
C VAL A 246 -19.01 17.94 -13.62
N ASP A 247 -19.20 19.24 -13.39
CA ASP A 247 -18.39 20.00 -12.43
C ASP A 247 -18.73 19.66 -10.97
N GLU A 248 -20.01 19.41 -10.66
CA GLU A 248 -20.41 18.88 -9.35
C GLU A 248 -19.80 17.49 -9.10
N LEU A 249 -19.86 16.61 -10.10
CA LEU A 249 -19.26 15.28 -10.05
C LEU A 249 -17.74 15.36 -9.86
N ALA A 250 -17.06 16.22 -10.64
CA ALA A 250 -15.63 16.43 -10.54
C ALA A 250 -15.24 16.96 -9.15
N THR A 251 -16.00 17.92 -8.62
CA THR A 251 -15.79 18.48 -7.28
C THR A 251 -15.96 17.41 -6.20
N ALA A 252 -17.02 16.60 -6.28
CA ALA A 252 -17.31 15.55 -5.31
C ALA A 252 -16.24 14.43 -5.31
N LEU A 253 -15.67 14.11 -6.48
CA LEU A 253 -14.61 13.11 -6.62
C LEU A 253 -13.20 13.67 -6.34
N GLY A 254 -13.05 14.99 -6.20
CA GLY A 254 -11.73 15.64 -6.12
C GLY A 254 -10.94 15.51 -7.43
N TRP A 255 -11.62 15.44 -8.57
CA TRP A 255 -11.03 15.23 -9.88
C TRP A 255 -11.00 16.51 -10.71
N PRO A 256 -10.06 16.65 -11.66
CA PRO A 256 -10.16 17.66 -12.72
C PRO A 256 -11.40 17.42 -13.60
N SER A 257 -12.14 18.47 -13.99
CA SER A 257 -13.37 18.34 -14.82
C SER A 257 -13.14 17.53 -16.11
N ARG A 258 -11.95 17.66 -16.73
CA ARG A 258 -11.57 16.88 -17.93
C ARG A 258 -11.55 15.36 -17.69
N ARG A 259 -11.16 14.91 -16.50
CA ARG A 259 -11.09 13.49 -16.13
C ARG A 259 -12.50 12.93 -15.95
N ALA A 260 -13.36 13.67 -15.26
CA ALA A 260 -14.77 13.30 -15.11
C ALA A 260 -15.49 13.26 -16.48
N ALA A 261 -15.23 14.23 -17.35
CA ALA A 261 -15.77 14.24 -18.71
C ALA A 261 -15.30 13.03 -19.54
N ALA A 262 -14.00 12.72 -19.52
CA ALA A 262 -13.45 11.56 -20.24
C ALA A 262 -14.05 10.23 -19.77
N ALA A 263 -14.25 10.06 -18.46
CA ALA A 263 -14.90 8.89 -17.89
C ALA A 263 -16.36 8.75 -18.35
N LEU A 264 -17.11 9.86 -18.39
CA LEU A 264 -18.47 9.89 -18.92
C LEU A 264 -18.52 9.53 -20.41
N ASP A 265 -17.55 9.99 -21.20
CA ASP A 265 -17.46 9.64 -22.63
C ASP A 265 -17.14 8.16 -22.84
N VAL A 266 -16.34 7.54 -21.96
CA VAL A 266 -16.15 6.08 -21.97
C VAL A 266 -17.45 5.34 -21.68
N ILE A 267 -18.23 5.77 -20.69
CA ILE A 267 -19.50 5.13 -20.37
C ILE A 267 -20.48 5.25 -21.56
N ARG A 268 -20.54 6.43 -22.19
CA ARG A 268 -21.41 6.68 -23.35
C ARG A 268 -20.99 5.87 -24.58
N SER A 269 -19.69 5.78 -24.85
CA SER A 269 -19.16 5.01 -25.99
C SER A 269 -19.17 3.50 -25.75
N ARG A 270 -19.25 3.05 -24.50
CA ARG A 270 -19.29 1.63 -24.10
C ARG A 270 -20.36 1.37 -23.05
N PRO A 271 -21.65 1.31 -23.43
CA PRO A 271 -22.76 1.11 -22.49
C PRO A 271 -22.65 -0.14 -21.62
N ALA A 272 -21.91 -1.17 -22.07
CA ALA A 272 -21.64 -2.38 -21.30
C ALA A 272 -20.90 -2.13 -19.98
N VAL A 273 -20.16 -1.02 -19.85
CA VAL A 273 -19.42 -0.66 -18.63
C VAL A 273 -20.37 -0.26 -17.49
N ALA A 274 -21.50 0.37 -17.82
CA ALA A 274 -22.49 0.79 -16.82
C ALA A 274 -23.57 -0.25 -16.56
N ASP A 275 -23.60 -1.37 -17.30
CA ASP A 275 -24.63 -2.40 -17.14
C ASP A 275 -24.71 -2.90 -15.68
N PRO A 276 -25.90 -2.99 -15.06
CA PRO A 276 -27.25 -2.93 -15.65
C PRO A 276 -27.90 -1.52 -15.72
N LEU A 277 -27.09 -0.47 -15.69
CA LEU A 277 -27.53 0.91 -15.60
C LEU A 277 -27.38 1.65 -16.95
N GLU A 278 -28.20 2.67 -17.14
CA GLU A 278 -28.19 3.56 -18.30
C GLU A 278 -28.05 5.02 -17.86
N LEU A 279 -27.19 5.76 -18.54
CA LEU A 279 -26.95 7.18 -18.28
C LEU A 279 -27.91 8.02 -19.12
N SER A 280 -28.55 8.99 -18.47
CA SER A 280 -29.41 9.99 -19.10
C SER A 280 -28.85 11.39 -18.87
N GLY A 281 -28.76 12.19 -19.94
CA GLY A 281 -28.21 13.55 -19.94
C GLY A 281 -27.18 13.76 -21.05
N THR A 282 -27.37 14.80 -21.86
CA THR A 282 -26.54 15.13 -23.01
C THR A 282 -25.86 16.50 -22.85
N GLY A 283 -24.64 16.63 -23.39
CA GLY A 283 -23.87 17.86 -23.33
C GLY A 283 -23.44 18.25 -21.91
N SER A 284 -23.49 19.55 -21.60
CA SER A 284 -23.12 20.13 -20.30
C SER A 284 -24.25 20.08 -19.25
N GLY A 285 -25.38 19.43 -19.58
CA GLY A 285 -26.53 19.32 -18.67
C GLY A 285 -26.30 18.34 -17.51
N PRO A 286 -27.21 18.32 -16.52
CA PRO A 286 -27.13 17.38 -15.41
C PRO A 286 -27.31 15.93 -15.90
N ILE A 287 -26.50 15.04 -15.34
CA ILE A 287 -26.40 13.63 -15.67
C ILE A 287 -27.06 12.82 -14.58
N SER A 288 -27.83 11.82 -14.97
CA SER A 288 -28.51 10.88 -14.07
C SER A 288 -28.27 9.45 -14.54
N VAL A 289 -28.42 8.51 -13.62
CA VAL A 289 -28.32 7.07 -13.89
C VAL A 289 -29.62 6.40 -13.51
N THR A 290 -30.11 5.53 -14.39
CA THR A 290 -31.33 4.75 -14.17
C THR A 290 -31.07 3.27 -14.45
N ALA A 291 -31.84 2.38 -13.82
CA ALA A 291 -31.78 0.97 -14.17
C ALA A 291 -32.38 0.79 -15.58
N ARG A 292 -31.70 0.01 -16.41
CA ARG A 292 -32.14 -0.26 -17.78
C ARG A 292 -33.57 -0.84 -17.81
N PRO A 293 -34.49 -0.25 -18.61
CA PRO A 293 -35.90 -0.64 -18.60
C PRO A 293 -36.16 -2.01 -19.22
N ASP A 294 -35.22 -2.52 -20.03
CA ASP A 294 -35.27 -3.83 -20.68
C ASP A 294 -34.75 -4.98 -19.79
N ARG A 295 -34.11 -4.67 -18.66
CA ARG A 295 -33.63 -5.68 -17.70
C ARG A 295 -34.73 -6.28 -16.83
N LEU A 296 -35.85 -5.56 -16.68
CA LEU A 296 -36.99 -5.97 -15.86
C LEU A 296 -38.28 -5.89 -16.67
N SER A 297 -39.09 -6.95 -16.61
CA SER A 297 -40.42 -6.93 -17.21
C SER A 297 -41.29 -5.82 -16.59
N PRO A 298 -42.30 -5.29 -17.31
CA PRO A 298 -43.20 -4.29 -16.76
C PRO A 298 -43.83 -4.71 -15.42
N ALA A 299 -44.16 -6.00 -15.27
CA ALA A 299 -44.70 -6.57 -14.04
C ALA A 299 -43.69 -6.55 -12.87
N GLN A 300 -42.42 -6.88 -13.14
CA GLN A 300 -41.35 -6.81 -12.14
C GLN A 300 -41.08 -5.37 -11.68
N ARG A 301 -41.05 -4.41 -12.63
CA ARG A 301 -40.90 -2.98 -12.30
C ARG A 301 -42.04 -2.49 -11.41
N GLU A 302 -43.28 -2.87 -11.73
CA GLU A 302 -44.44 -2.51 -10.95
C GLU A 302 -44.41 -3.12 -9.53
N ALA A 303 -44.02 -4.39 -9.41
CA ALA A 303 -43.88 -5.05 -8.11
C ALA A 303 -42.82 -4.39 -7.22
N ILE A 304 -41.65 -4.04 -7.79
CA ILE A 304 -40.58 -3.35 -7.08
C ILE A 304 -41.00 -1.93 -6.68
N ARG A 305 -41.71 -1.21 -7.56
CA ARG A 305 -42.25 0.12 -7.25
C ARG A 305 -43.19 0.06 -6.04
N ARG A 306 -44.15 -0.85 -6.05
CA ARG A 306 -45.06 -1.07 -4.91
C ARG A 306 -44.33 -1.46 -3.64
N PHE A 307 -43.26 -2.27 -3.74
CA PHE A 307 -42.41 -2.61 -2.60
C PHE A 307 -41.73 -1.37 -1.98
N ARG A 308 -41.22 -0.45 -2.81
CA ARG A 308 -40.62 0.82 -2.34
C ARG A 308 -41.66 1.77 -1.74
N GLU A 309 -42.84 1.85 -2.34
CA GLU A 309 -43.95 2.69 -1.85
C GLU A 309 -44.53 2.17 -0.54
N ALA A 310 -44.54 0.84 -0.34
CA ALA A 310 -44.99 0.19 0.90
C ALA A 310 -43.98 0.27 2.06
N SER A 311 -42.70 0.58 1.78
CA SER A 311 -41.63 0.74 2.77
C SER A 311 -40.82 2.03 2.53
N PRO A 312 -41.30 3.22 2.95
CA PRO A 312 -40.63 4.49 2.65
C PRO A 312 -39.33 4.74 3.46
N ALA A 313 -38.92 3.82 4.35
CA ALA A 313 -37.79 4.02 5.25
C ALA A 313 -36.76 2.88 5.15
N ALA A 314 -36.01 2.80 4.05
CA ALA A 314 -34.75 2.05 3.99
C ALA A 314 -33.87 2.50 2.81
N VAL A 315 -33.56 3.79 2.73
CA VAL A 315 -32.27 4.18 2.15
C VAL A 315 -31.28 3.97 3.29
N VAL A 316 -30.64 2.81 3.30
CA VAL A 316 -29.57 2.50 4.25
C VAL A 316 -28.40 3.43 3.93
N THR A 317 -28.32 4.54 4.65
CA THR A 317 -27.07 5.27 4.85
C THR A 317 -26.13 4.31 5.55
N VAL A 318 -25.13 3.80 4.83
CA VAL A 318 -23.99 3.10 5.44
C VAL A 318 -23.13 4.17 6.08
N GLU A 319 -23.55 4.66 7.24
CA GLU A 319 -22.76 5.58 8.05
C GLU A 319 -22.75 5.11 9.51
N GLY A 320 -21.56 4.71 9.96
CA GLY A 320 -21.21 4.70 11.38
C GLY A 320 -21.58 3.45 12.17
N CYS A 321 -20.78 2.39 12.04
CA CYS A 321 -20.60 1.43 13.13
C CYS A 321 -19.90 2.16 14.30
N ARG A 322 -20.68 2.81 15.17
CA ARG A 322 -20.22 3.19 16.51
C ARG A 322 -20.75 2.16 17.49
N THR A 323 -19.82 1.38 18.02
CA THR A 323 -19.98 0.51 19.16
C THR A 323 -20.51 1.31 20.35
N SER A 324 -21.76 1.05 20.75
CA SER A 324 -22.25 1.40 22.08
C SER A 324 -22.39 0.11 22.87
N SER A 325 -21.62 0.03 23.96
CA SER A 325 -21.66 -1.02 24.98
C SER A 325 -23.02 -1.01 25.72
N PRO A 326 -23.44 -2.13 26.35
CA PRO A 326 -24.77 -2.26 26.96
C PRO A 326 -24.88 -1.46 28.26
N PRO A 327 -26.10 -1.11 28.70
CA PRO A 327 -26.30 -0.39 29.95
C PRO A 327 -26.03 -1.31 31.15
N ALA A 328 -25.33 -0.76 32.13
CA ALA A 328 -25.19 -1.34 33.45
C ALA A 328 -26.56 -1.39 34.15
N THR A 329 -26.99 -2.59 34.55
CA THR A 329 -28.00 -2.79 35.57
C THR A 329 -27.53 -2.16 36.88
N SER A 330 -28.31 -1.25 37.44
CA SER A 330 -28.26 -0.90 38.86
C SER A 330 -29.58 -1.29 39.51
N THR A 331 -29.45 -1.99 40.62
CA THR A 331 -30.46 -2.08 41.69
C THR A 331 -30.38 -0.82 42.53
#